data_AF-E9JGM9-F1
#
_entry.id   AF-E9JGM9-F1
#
_cell.length_a   1.000
_cell.length_b   1.000
_cell.length_c   1.000
_cell.angle_alpha   90.00
_cell.angle_beta   90.00
_cell.angle_gamma   90.00
#
_symmetry.space_group_name_H-M   'P 1'
#
loop_
_entity.id
_entity.type
_entity.pdbx_description
1 polymer ?
#
loop_
_entity_poly.entity_id
_entity_poly.type
_entity_poly.pdbx_seq_one_letter_code
_entity_poly.pdbx_strand_id
1 'polypeptide(L)'
;PSIIVFDLQTDTPIARYIIPEKYVLQDSLYSNIIVDTRTEDCSDLHVYIADTWRFGLLVFRESDESFWRFSHHLFYPDPLASNYTLHGLNFQWSDGIFGLALSPYDNYNERILYFHSMSSYREFYVKTSVLRDEFRANNGAADFKILGESRGLFGQSSASAIDRQGVMFYGLVTRDSIGCWDIRKPYQRKNTGQVAEDPTTLIFPNDIKIDQEKRQSVWVISNRLPMFQAGPLDPEDYNYRIMYADTQEAVRGTVCDPKIHSITSAQNNYLKR
;
A
#
# COMPACT_ATOMS: atom_id res chain seq x y z
N PRO A 1 -20.20 -2.95 9.92
CA PRO A 1 -18.73 -2.90 10.17
C PRO A 1 -18.43 -1.69 11.06
N SER A 2 -17.38 -1.73 11.88
CA SER A 2 -17.01 -0.62 12.77
C SER A 2 -15.50 -0.50 12.91
N ILE A 3 -15.01 0.72 13.11
CA ILE A 3 -13.65 0.99 13.58
C ILE A 3 -13.68 0.83 15.11
N ILE A 4 -12.74 0.06 15.67
CA ILE A 4 -12.58 -0.10 17.12
C ILE A 4 -11.18 0.37 17.47
N VAL A 5 -11.07 1.26 18.45
CA VAL A 5 -9.81 1.80 18.93
C VAL A 5 -9.49 1.19 20.28
N PHE A 6 -8.28 0.65 20.42
CA PHE A 6 -7.76 0.09 21.66
C PHE A 6 -6.60 0.92 22.17
N ASP A 7 -6.57 1.14 23.48
CA ASP A 7 -5.37 1.61 24.15
C ASP A 7 -4.46 0.42 24.44
N LEU A 8 -3.27 0.42 23.83
CA LEU A 8 -2.29 -0.66 23.95
C LEU A 8 -1.61 -0.72 25.33
N GLN A 9 -1.66 0.35 26.13
CA GLN A 9 -1.10 0.34 27.49
C GLN A 9 -2.04 -0.38 28.47
N THR A 10 -3.34 -0.19 28.30
CA THR A 10 -4.37 -0.75 29.18
C THR A 10 -5.04 -2.01 28.63
N ASP A 11 -4.84 -2.32 27.34
CA ASP A 11 -5.50 -3.41 26.61
C ASP A 11 -7.04 -3.30 26.66
N THR A 12 -7.56 -2.06 26.53
CA THR A 12 -9.00 -1.78 26.60
C THR A 12 -9.51 -1.04 25.37
N PRO A 13 -10.75 -1.33 24.91
CA PRO A 13 -11.38 -0.56 23.85
C PRO A 13 -11.78 0.82 24.38
N ILE A 14 -11.27 1.88 23.75
CA ILE A 14 -11.53 3.28 24.14
C ILE A 14 -12.56 3.96 23.25
N ALA A 15 -12.77 3.46 22.02
CA ALA A 15 -13.77 4.00 21.11
C ALA A 15 -14.27 2.95 20.12
N ARG A 16 -15.51 3.14 19.63
CA ARG A 16 -16.11 2.35 18.55
C ARG A 16 -16.94 3.24 17.64
N TYR A 17 -16.53 3.35 16.38
CA TYR A 17 -17.23 4.13 15.37
C TYR A 17 -17.90 3.20 14.36
N ILE A 18 -19.23 3.27 14.27
CA ILE A 18 -20.00 2.44 13.35
C ILE A 18 -19.99 3.09 11.97
N ILE A 19 -19.55 2.36 10.94
CA ILE A 19 -19.60 2.86 9.57
C ILE A 19 -21.08 2.99 9.16
N PRO A 20 -21.55 4.18 8.73
CA PRO A 20 -22.93 4.37 8.32
C PRO A 20 -23.33 3.43 7.19
N GLU A 21 -24.54 2.87 7.25
CA GLU A 21 -25.04 1.86 6.30
C GLU A 21 -24.95 2.32 4.84
N LYS A 22 -25.16 3.62 4.56
CA LYS A 22 -24.99 4.22 3.22
C LYS A 22 -23.61 4.01 2.59
N TYR A 23 -22.57 3.73 3.38
CA TYR A 23 -21.21 3.46 2.91
C TYR A 23 -20.83 1.96 2.94
N VAL A 24 -21.72 1.11 3.46
CA VAL A 24 -21.56 -0.34 3.50
C VAL A 24 -22.35 -0.93 2.32
N LEU A 25 -21.74 -0.84 1.14
CA LEU A 25 -22.34 -1.36 -0.08
C LEU A 25 -22.39 -2.89 -0.02
N GLN A 26 -23.30 -3.49 -0.79
CA GLN A 26 -23.40 -4.96 -0.90
C GLN A 26 -22.04 -5.55 -1.32
N ASP A 27 -21.62 -6.62 -0.63
CA ASP A 27 -20.33 -7.28 -0.84
C ASP A 27 -19.11 -6.35 -0.72
N SER A 28 -19.17 -5.32 0.14
CA SER A 28 -17.97 -4.53 0.47
C SER A 28 -16.93 -5.40 1.17
N LEU A 29 -15.67 -5.23 0.79
CA LEU A 29 -14.54 -5.90 1.43
C LEU A 29 -13.50 -4.84 1.84
N TYR A 30 -13.50 -4.49 3.12
CA TYR A 30 -12.53 -3.55 3.68
C TYR A 30 -11.21 -4.29 3.96
N SER A 31 -10.26 -4.19 3.04
CA SER A 31 -9.02 -4.99 3.05
C SER A 31 -7.84 -4.30 3.73
N ASN A 32 -7.82 -2.96 3.74
CA ASN A 32 -6.72 -2.17 4.27
C ASN A 32 -7.23 -0.92 4.99
N ILE A 33 -6.51 -0.52 6.02
CA ILE A 33 -6.79 0.63 6.87
C ILE A 33 -5.46 1.31 7.22
N ILE A 34 -5.41 2.62 7.06
CA ILE A 34 -4.26 3.44 7.45
C ILE A 34 -4.72 4.67 8.22
N VAL A 35 -3.95 5.01 9.25
CA VAL A 35 -4.20 6.13 10.15
C VAL A 35 -3.34 7.32 9.73
N ASP A 36 -3.96 8.49 9.61
CA ASP A 36 -3.30 9.77 9.35
C ASP A 36 -3.64 10.78 10.44
N THR A 37 -2.63 11.17 11.21
CA THR A 37 -2.69 12.29 12.16
C THR A 37 -1.43 13.12 11.98
N ARG A 38 -1.51 14.42 12.22
CA ARG A 38 -0.37 15.35 12.23
C ARG A 38 0.05 15.72 13.65
N THR A 39 -0.64 15.21 14.66
CA THR A 39 -0.49 15.58 16.07
C THR A 39 -0.24 14.33 16.91
N GLU A 40 0.59 14.46 17.95
CA GLU A 40 0.90 13.32 18.83
C GLU A 40 -0.29 12.91 19.70
N ASP A 41 -1.21 13.84 19.96
CA ASP A 41 -2.44 13.62 20.73
C ASP A 41 -3.61 13.09 19.88
N CYS A 42 -3.38 12.84 18.58
CA CYS A 42 -4.39 12.40 17.62
C CYS A 42 -5.59 13.36 17.47
N SER A 43 -5.47 14.62 17.89
CA SER A 43 -6.55 15.61 17.83
C SER A 43 -7.07 15.91 16.41
N ASP A 44 -6.28 15.57 15.38
CA ASP A 44 -6.62 15.73 13.97
C ASP A 44 -6.78 14.39 13.22
N LEU A 45 -7.10 13.31 13.92
CA LEU A 45 -7.15 11.95 13.39
C LEU A 45 -8.08 11.78 12.18
N HIS A 46 -7.51 11.24 11.11
CA HIS A 46 -8.23 10.73 9.95
C HIS A 46 -7.83 9.29 9.67
N VAL A 47 -8.74 8.52 9.10
CA VAL A 47 -8.51 7.12 8.76
C VAL A 47 -8.97 6.87 7.33
N TYR A 48 -8.14 6.18 6.55
CA TYR A 48 -8.45 5.80 5.17
C TYR A 48 -8.62 4.29 5.07
N ILE A 49 -9.73 3.84 4.51
CA ILE A 49 -10.12 2.43 4.45
C ILE A 49 -10.39 2.05 3.00
N ALA A 50 -9.62 1.10 2.47
CA ALA A 50 -9.79 0.59 1.12
C ALA A 50 -10.91 -0.45 1.09
N ASP A 51 -11.93 -0.19 0.27
CA ASP A 51 -13.00 -1.13 -0.05
C ASP A 51 -12.70 -1.77 -1.41
N THR A 52 -12.07 -2.95 -1.36
CA THR A 52 -11.47 -3.62 -2.53
C THR A 52 -12.51 -4.15 -3.50
N TRP A 53 -13.64 -4.65 -3.02
CA TRP A 53 -14.69 -5.22 -3.88
C TRP A 53 -15.68 -4.21 -4.40
N ARG A 54 -15.74 -3.02 -3.79
CA ARG A 54 -16.59 -1.90 -4.26
C ARG A 54 -15.78 -0.66 -4.64
N PHE A 55 -14.49 -0.85 -4.91
CA PHE A 55 -13.58 0.09 -5.56
C PHE A 55 -13.66 1.51 -5.00
N GLY A 56 -13.65 1.63 -3.67
CA GLY A 56 -13.82 2.92 -3.00
C GLY A 56 -12.84 3.13 -1.86
N LEU A 57 -12.62 4.40 -1.54
CA LEU A 57 -11.82 4.80 -0.40
C LEU A 57 -12.74 5.51 0.59
N LEU A 58 -13.01 4.87 1.71
CA LEU A 58 -13.76 5.45 2.81
C LEU A 58 -12.81 6.28 3.67
N VAL A 59 -13.22 7.49 4.03
CA VAL A 59 -12.50 8.37 4.94
C VAL A 59 -13.34 8.55 6.19
N PHE A 60 -12.69 8.46 7.34
CA PHE A 60 -13.25 8.77 8.65
C PHE A 60 -12.45 9.93 9.26
N ARG A 61 -13.14 10.88 9.89
CA ARG A 61 -12.56 11.94 10.71
C ARG A 61 -13.12 11.85 12.10
N GLU A 62 -12.24 11.82 13.09
CA GLU A 62 -12.64 11.55 14.47
C GLU A 62 -13.27 12.75 15.16
N SER A 63 -12.80 13.97 14.89
CA SER A 63 -13.23 15.21 15.55
C SER A 63 -14.74 15.49 15.51
N ASP A 64 -15.44 14.96 14.51
CA ASP A 64 -16.89 15.09 14.32
C ASP A 64 -17.55 13.75 13.92
N GLU A 65 -16.82 12.65 14.10
CA GLU A 65 -17.24 11.28 13.75
C GLU A 65 -17.77 11.11 12.32
N SER A 66 -17.32 11.97 11.39
CA SER A 66 -17.83 12.02 10.03
C SER A 66 -17.19 10.96 9.14
N PHE A 67 -18.02 10.41 8.24
CA PHE A 67 -17.60 9.49 7.19
C PHE A 67 -17.97 10.03 5.82
N TRP A 68 -17.07 9.87 4.85
CA TRP A 68 -17.35 10.10 3.44
C TRP A 68 -16.59 9.14 2.56
N ARG A 69 -17.08 8.92 1.34
CA ARG A 69 -16.52 7.92 0.40
C ARG A 69 -16.07 8.61 -0.87
N PHE A 70 -14.83 8.38 -1.26
CA PHE A 70 -14.35 8.65 -2.60
C PHE A 70 -14.64 7.45 -3.51
N SER A 71 -15.18 7.74 -4.68
CA SER A 71 -15.33 6.80 -5.78
C SER A 71 -14.55 7.35 -6.98
N HIS A 72 -13.58 6.58 -7.48
CA HIS A 72 -12.71 7.04 -8.55
C HIS A 72 -12.34 5.88 -9.47
N HIS A 73 -12.25 6.15 -10.78
CA HIS A 73 -11.93 5.11 -11.77
C HIS A 73 -10.52 4.49 -11.58
N LEU A 74 -9.62 5.20 -10.90
CA LEU A 74 -8.27 4.68 -10.56
C LEU A 74 -8.29 3.66 -9.42
N PHE A 75 -9.42 3.46 -8.74
CA PHE A 75 -9.58 2.42 -7.71
C PHE A 75 -10.00 1.07 -8.32
N TYR A 76 -10.25 1.02 -9.62
CA TYR A 76 -10.77 -0.16 -10.29
C TYR A 76 -9.61 -1.11 -10.61
N PRO A 77 -9.86 -2.43 -10.65
CA PRO A 77 -8.88 -3.39 -11.15
C PRO A 77 -8.64 -3.16 -12.66
N ASP A 78 -7.44 -3.50 -13.12
CA ASP A 78 -7.13 -3.67 -14.54
C ASP A 78 -7.61 -5.07 -14.97
N PRO A 79 -8.56 -5.18 -15.92
CA PRO A 79 -9.06 -6.47 -16.40
C PRO A 79 -7.94 -7.36 -16.94
N LEU A 80 -6.89 -6.77 -17.52
CA LEU A 80 -5.75 -7.50 -18.09
C LEU A 80 -4.77 -8.02 -17.02
N ALA A 81 -4.84 -7.48 -15.80
CA ALA A 81 -4.06 -7.93 -14.65
C ALA A 81 -4.86 -8.82 -13.69
N SER A 82 -6.13 -9.11 -14.00
CA SER A 82 -7.04 -9.89 -13.15
C SER A 82 -6.89 -11.42 -13.30
N ASN A 83 -6.11 -11.89 -14.27
CA ASN A 83 -5.70 -13.29 -14.36
C ASN A 83 -4.36 -13.47 -13.63
N TYR A 84 -4.34 -14.39 -12.68
CA TYR A 84 -3.18 -14.74 -11.88
C TYR A 84 -2.70 -16.14 -12.21
N THR A 85 -1.38 -16.30 -12.25
CA THR A 85 -0.71 -17.60 -12.27
C THR A 85 0.34 -17.58 -11.18
N LEU A 86 0.23 -18.48 -10.20
CA LEU A 86 1.12 -18.55 -9.05
C LEU A 86 1.39 -20.03 -8.72
N HIS A 87 2.64 -20.47 -8.82
CA HIS A 87 3.04 -21.87 -8.55
C HIS A 87 2.17 -22.91 -9.27
N GLY A 88 1.79 -22.63 -10.53
CA GLY A 88 0.95 -23.51 -11.36
C GLY A 88 -0.55 -23.39 -11.12
N LEU A 89 -0.99 -22.69 -10.06
CA LEU A 89 -2.39 -22.38 -9.82
C LEU A 89 -2.81 -21.18 -10.68
N ASN A 90 -3.91 -21.33 -11.41
CA ASN A 90 -4.54 -20.25 -12.15
C ASN A 90 -5.84 -19.82 -11.45
N PHE A 91 -5.99 -18.52 -11.23
CA PHE A 91 -7.17 -17.96 -10.58
C PHE A 91 -7.46 -16.54 -11.09
N GLN A 92 -8.67 -16.07 -10.84
CA GLN A 92 -9.13 -14.76 -11.30
C GLN A 92 -9.60 -13.93 -10.12
N TRP A 93 -8.92 -12.83 -9.85
CA TRP A 93 -9.37 -11.83 -8.89
C TRP A 93 -9.50 -10.48 -9.58
N SER A 94 -10.58 -9.77 -9.29
CA SER A 94 -10.82 -8.41 -9.76
C SER A 94 -10.78 -7.44 -8.57
N ASP A 95 -9.78 -7.62 -7.73
CA ASP A 95 -9.59 -6.82 -6.52
C ASP A 95 -9.09 -5.42 -6.90
N GLY A 96 -9.90 -4.41 -6.57
CA GLY A 96 -9.59 -3.01 -6.79
C GLY A 96 -8.60 -2.47 -5.76
N ILE A 97 -8.77 -1.19 -5.39
CA ILE A 97 -7.93 -0.50 -4.41
C ILE A 97 -7.63 -1.38 -3.19
N PHE A 98 -6.35 -1.51 -2.86
CA PHE A 98 -5.87 -2.44 -1.84
C PHE A 98 -4.67 -1.88 -1.07
N GLY A 99 -3.54 -1.67 -1.75
CA GLY A 99 -2.34 -1.10 -1.13
C GLY A 99 -2.54 0.39 -0.86
N LEU A 100 -2.27 0.81 0.38
CA LEU A 100 -2.33 2.20 0.84
C LEU A 100 -1.03 2.53 1.57
N ALA A 101 -0.28 3.53 1.12
CA ALA A 101 0.94 3.96 1.77
C ALA A 101 1.03 5.48 1.86
N LEU A 102 1.22 6.01 3.07
CA LEU A 102 1.38 7.44 3.28
C LEU A 102 2.85 7.84 3.25
N SER A 103 3.18 8.90 2.51
CA SER A 103 4.51 9.51 2.55
C SER A 103 4.85 10.05 3.95
N PRO A 104 6.14 10.32 4.24
CA PRO A 104 6.51 11.25 5.29
C PRO A 104 5.90 12.64 5.04
N TYR A 105 5.84 13.47 6.08
CA TYR A 105 5.42 14.87 5.94
C TYR A 105 6.41 15.65 5.07
N ASP A 106 5.89 16.50 4.20
CA ASP A 106 6.69 17.52 3.55
C ASP A 106 6.87 18.77 4.44
N ASN A 107 7.57 19.78 3.92
CA ASN A 107 7.82 21.04 4.64
C ASN A 107 6.54 21.86 4.93
N TYR A 108 5.40 21.49 4.35
CA TYR A 108 4.10 22.13 4.53
C TYR A 108 3.13 21.27 5.35
N ASN A 109 3.63 20.21 6.00
CA ASN A 109 2.83 19.24 6.75
C ASN A 109 1.76 18.53 5.90
N GLU A 110 1.99 18.45 4.59
CA GLU A 110 1.20 17.67 3.65
C GLU A 110 1.75 16.24 3.55
N ARG A 111 0.87 15.30 3.24
CA ARG A 111 1.24 13.93 2.90
C ARG A 111 0.63 13.53 1.58
N ILE A 112 1.28 12.60 0.91
CA ILE A 112 0.76 11.94 -0.27
C ILE A 112 0.29 10.55 0.16
N LEU A 113 -0.95 10.21 -0.15
CA LEU A 113 -1.42 8.82 -0.13
C LEU A 113 -1.10 8.21 -1.49
N TYR A 114 -0.18 7.27 -1.50
CA TYR A 114 0.03 6.35 -2.62
C TYR A 114 -0.93 5.18 -2.49
N PHE A 115 -1.49 4.75 -3.61
CA PHE A 115 -2.40 3.63 -3.63
C PHE A 115 -2.36 2.89 -4.97
N HIS A 116 -2.76 1.63 -4.92
CA HIS A 116 -2.97 0.80 -6.11
C HIS A 116 -4.06 -0.22 -5.91
N SER A 117 -4.64 -0.66 -7.02
CA SER A 117 -5.47 -1.84 -7.06
C SER A 117 -4.63 -3.10 -6.98
N MET A 118 -5.13 -4.15 -6.33
CA MET A 118 -4.41 -5.42 -6.25
C MET A 118 -4.21 -6.05 -7.63
N SER A 119 -5.29 -6.12 -8.40
CA SER A 119 -5.27 -6.53 -9.81
C SER A 119 -4.87 -5.36 -10.70
N SER A 120 -3.65 -4.84 -10.54
CA SER A 120 -3.07 -3.79 -11.39
C SER A 120 -1.55 -3.76 -11.31
N TYR A 121 -0.92 -3.25 -12.37
CA TYR A 121 0.53 -3.03 -12.44
C TYR A 121 0.95 -1.58 -12.20
N ARG A 122 0.03 -0.72 -11.79
CA ARG A 122 0.25 0.72 -11.69
C ARG A 122 0.10 1.21 -10.26
N GLU A 123 0.77 2.32 -9.99
CA GLU A 123 0.66 3.07 -8.75
C GLU A 123 -0.04 4.40 -9.05
N PHE A 124 -0.75 4.91 -8.07
CA PHE A 124 -1.47 6.17 -8.13
C PHE A 124 -1.20 6.96 -6.86
N TYR A 125 -1.56 8.24 -6.88
CA TYR A 125 -1.41 9.07 -5.70
C TYR A 125 -2.46 10.18 -5.64
N VAL A 126 -2.67 10.67 -4.42
CA VAL A 126 -3.50 11.84 -4.12
C VAL A 126 -2.93 12.54 -2.88
N LYS A 127 -3.09 13.86 -2.79
CA LYS A 127 -2.74 14.60 -1.58
C LYS A 127 -3.75 14.35 -0.47
N THR A 128 -3.29 14.20 0.77
CA THR A 128 -4.19 13.98 1.91
C THR A 128 -5.09 15.18 2.19
N SER A 129 -4.67 16.41 1.88
CA SER A 129 -5.56 17.59 1.93
C SER A 129 -6.84 17.44 1.11
N VAL A 130 -6.79 16.71 -0.01
CA VAL A 130 -7.99 16.40 -0.81
C VAL A 130 -8.86 15.39 -0.09
N LEU A 131 -8.25 14.34 0.48
CA LEU A 131 -8.98 13.29 1.18
C LEU A 131 -9.65 13.78 2.47
N ARG A 132 -9.02 14.73 3.17
CA ARG A 132 -9.48 15.26 4.46
C ARG A 132 -10.62 16.29 4.34
N ASP A 133 -10.96 16.70 3.12
CA ASP A 133 -12.08 17.59 2.82
C ASP A 133 -13.24 16.79 2.18
N GLU A 134 -14.34 16.63 2.94
CA GLU A 134 -15.54 15.92 2.51
C GLU A 134 -16.11 16.45 1.18
N PHE A 135 -16.06 17.77 0.94
CA PHE A 135 -16.60 18.36 -0.28
C PHE A 135 -15.87 17.88 -1.54
N ARG A 136 -14.62 17.41 -1.37
CA ARG A 136 -13.79 16.89 -2.46
C ARG A 136 -14.15 15.46 -2.83
N ALA A 137 -14.95 14.75 -2.04
CA ALA A 137 -15.46 13.43 -2.40
C ALA A 137 -16.18 13.42 -3.77
N ASN A 138 -16.89 14.51 -4.08
CA ASN A 138 -17.65 14.66 -5.33
C ASN A 138 -16.95 15.53 -6.39
N ASN A 139 -15.94 16.32 -6.00
CA ASN A 139 -15.33 17.35 -6.86
C ASN A 139 -13.79 17.25 -6.96
N GLY A 140 -13.18 16.23 -6.36
CA GLY A 140 -11.73 16.02 -6.29
C GLY A 140 -11.16 15.03 -7.31
N ALA A 141 -11.95 14.60 -8.30
CA ALA A 141 -11.52 13.57 -9.25
C ALA A 141 -10.23 13.95 -10.00
N ALA A 142 -10.07 15.23 -10.35
CA ALA A 142 -8.88 15.71 -11.05
C ALA A 142 -7.58 15.61 -10.22
N ASP A 143 -7.66 15.41 -8.91
CA ASP A 143 -6.51 15.39 -8.01
C ASP A 143 -5.89 14.00 -7.83
N PHE A 144 -6.61 12.95 -8.22
CA PHE A 144 -6.08 11.60 -8.27
C PHE A 144 -5.26 11.43 -9.54
N LYS A 145 -3.99 11.03 -9.37
CA LYS A 145 -3.02 10.99 -10.46
C LYS A 145 -2.38 9.62 -10.60
N ILE A 146 -2.08 9.27 -11.84
CA ILE A 146 -1.21 8.15 -12.16
C ILE A 146 0.23 8.47 -11.79
N LEU A 147 0.89 7.52 -11.14
CA LEU A 147 2.29 7.63 -10.78
C LEU A 147 3.15 6.92 -11.85
N GLY A 148 3.76 7.72 -12.72
CA GLY A 148 4.78 7.25 -13.66
C GLY A 148 4.41 6.01 -14.48
N GLU A 149 5.35 5.08 -14.59
CA GLU A 149 5.25 3.87 -15.41
C GLU A 149 4.58 2.70 -14.67
N SER A 150 4.24 1.64 -15.41
CA SER A 150 3.82 0.36 -14.84
C SER A 150 5.02 -0.43 -14.28
N ARG A 151 4.80 -1.14 -13.16
CA ARG A 151 5.69 -2.16 -12.55
C ARG A 151 6.03 -3.33 -13.49
N GLY A 152 5.38 -3.42 -14.63
CA GLY A 152 5.55 -4.49 -15.62
C GLY A 152 4.62 -5.67 -15.42
N LEU A 153 4.70 -6.61 -16.36
CA LEU A 153 3.91 -7.86 -16.33
C LEU A 153 4.16 -8.60 -15.02
N PHE A 154 3.11 -9.22 -14.48
CA PHE A 154 3.17 -9.85 -13.15
C PHE A 154 3.58 -8.87 -12.05
N GLY A 155 3.20 -7.60 -12.18
CA GLY A 155 3.47 -6.54 -11.20
C GLY A 155 2.30 -6.30 -10.25
N GLN A 156 1.39 -7.28 -10.10
CA GLN A 156 0.29 -7.18 -9.12
C GLN A 156 0.89 -7.01 -7.74
N SER A 157 0.24 -6.19 -6.93
CA SER A 157 0.79 -5.78 -5.64
C SER A 157 -0.27 -5.83 -4.55
N SER A 158 0.12 -6.33 -3.38
CA SER A 158 -0.72 -6.41 -2.19
C SER A 158 -0.59 -5.13 -1.35
N ALA A 159 -0.35 -5.22 -0.04
CA ALA A 159 -0.12 -4.06 0.79
C ALA A 159 1.22 -3.38 0.46
N SER A 160 1.28 -2.09 0.78
CA SER A 160 2.49 -1.28 0.70
C SER A 160 2.63 -0.40 1.93
N ALA A 161 3.85 0.00 2.24
CA ALA A 161 4.17 0.93 3.31
C ALA A 161 5.41 1.76 2.94
N ILE A 162 5.52 2.98 3.48
CA ILE A 162 6.67 3.87 3.27
C ILE A 162 7.36 4.15 4.60
N ASP A 163 8.69 4.02 4.63
CA ASP A 163 9.49 4.35 5.80
C ASP A 163 9.70 5.87 5.94
N ARG A 164 10.24 6.30 7.08
CA ARG A 164 10.51 7.72 7.35
C ARG A 164 11.60 8.30 6.44
N GLN A 165 12.40 7.47 5.77
CA GLN A 165 13.38 7.88 4.76
C GLN A 165 12.75 8.05 3.36
N GLY A 166 11.47 7.75 3.19
CA GLY A 166 10.75 7.86 1.93
C GLY A 166 10.94 6.66 1.01
N VAL A 167 11.30 5.48 1.52
CA VAL A 167 11.34 4.26 0.72
C VAL A 167 10.05 3.49 0.90
N MET A 168 9.35 3.27 -0.21
CA MET A 168 8.19 2.40 -0.32
C MET A 168 8.63 0.95 -0.43
N PHE A 169 7.95 0.07 0.29
CA PHE A 169 8.00 -1.39 0.16
C PHE A 169 6.61 -1.89 -0.20
N TYR A 170 6.52 -2.89 -1.07
CA TYR A 170 5.24 -3.44 -1.55
C TYR A 170 5.37 -4.93 -1.91
N GLY A 171 4.32 -5.72 -1.67
CA GLY A 171 4.34 -7.17 -1.89
C GLY A 171 4.01 -7.52 -3.33
N LEU A 172 4.95 -8.10 -4.08
CA LEU A 172 4.75 -8.54 -5.47
C LEU A 172 4.23 -9.99 -5.48
N VAL A 173 2.91 -10.12 -5.38
CA VAL A 173 2.23 -11.41 -5.13
C VAL A 173 2.36 -12.46 -6.23
N THR A 174 2.77 -12.07 -7.43
CA THR A 174 3.00 -12.98 -8.57
C THR A 174 4.47 -13.19 -8.90
N ARG A 175 5.38 -12.63 -8.09
CA ARG A 175 6.84 -12.75 -8.28
C ARG A 175 7.56 -13.27 -7.04
N ASP A 176 6.82 -13.77 -6.06
CA ASP A 176 7.36 -14.27 -4.80
C ASP A 176 8.34 -13.29 -4.12
N SER A 177 8.04 -11.99 -4.15
CA SER A 177 9.04 -10.97 -3.81
C SER A 177 8.49 -9.72 -3.14
N ILE A 178 9.40 -8.95 -2.55
CA ILE A 178 9.13 -7.63 -1.96
C ILE A 178 9.81 -6.59 -2.83
N GLY A 179 8.99 -5.75 -3.46
CA GLY A 179 9.44 -4.62 -4.26
C GLY A 179 9.80 -3.42 -3.39
N CYS A 180 10.61 -2.52 -3.96
CA CYS A 180 10.95 -1.24 -3.34
C CYS A 180 10.92 -0.09 -4.36
N TRP A 181 10.76 1.13 -3.85
CA TRP A 181 10.92 2.37 -4.60
C TRP A 181 11.19 3.56 -3.68
N ASP A 182 12.19 4.37 -4.00
CA ASP A 182 12.44 5.64 -3.30
C ASP A 182 11.57 6.76 -3.88
N ILE A 183 10.68 7.35 -3.08
CA ILE A 183 9.71 8.36 -3.54
C ILE A 183 10.35 9.64 -4.11
N ARG A 184 11.65 9.87 -3.85
CA ARG A 184 12.41 10.99 -4.43
C ARG A 184 12.85 10.73 -5.87
N LYS A 185 12.75 9.49 -6.35
CA LYS A 185 13.16 9.08 -7.70
C LYS A 185 11.92 8.99 -8.58
N PRO A 186 11.97 9.38 -9.86
CA PRO A 186 10.85 9.19 -10.78
C PRO A 186 10.37 7.73 -10.78
N TYR A 187 9.05 7.50 -10.70
CA TYR A 187 8.47 6.15 -10.72
C TYR A 187 8.58 5.54 -12.12
N GLN A 188 9.70 4.87 -12.36
CA GLN A 188 10.08 4.23 -13.62
C GLN A 188 10.73 2.89 -13.31
N ARG A 189 10.65 1.91 -14.20
CA ARG A 189 11.16 0.54 -13.91
C ARG A 189 12.63 0.49 -13.50
N LYS A 190 13.45 1.42 -13.99
CA LYS A 190 14.88 1.53 -13.62
C LYS A 190 15.13 2.01 -12.19
N ASN A 191 14.13 2.61 -11.55
CA ASN A 191 14.19 3.14 -10.19
C ASN A 191 13.39 2.29 -9.18
N THR A 192 12.76 1.21 -9.64
CA THR A 192 12.09 0.22 -8.79
C THR A 192 12.95 -1.02 -8.68
N GLY A 193 13.07 -1.59 -7.49
CA GLY A 193 13.88 -2.78 -7.22
C GLY A 193 13.11 -3.85 -6.48
N GLN A 194 13.80 -4.94 -6.15
CA GLN A 194 13.33 -5.99 -5.24
C GLN A 194 14.35 -6.11 -4.11
N VAL A 195 13.87 -6.17 -2.86
CA VAL A 195 14.74 -6.31 -1.66
C VAL A 195 14.83 -7.75 -1.16
N ALA A 196 13.85 -8.58 -1.53
CA ALA A 196 13.81 -10.00 -1.25
C ALA A 196 12.99 -10.71 -2.32
N GLU A 197 13.40 -11.92 -2.70
CA GLU A 197 12.71 -12.80 -3.65
C GLU A 197 13.00 -14.24 -3.24
N ASP A 198 11.97 -15.01 -2.94
CA ASP A 198 12.11 -16.41 -2.54
C ASP A 198 10.81 -17.19 -2.76
N PRO A 199 10.78 -18.16 -3.69
CA PRO A 199 9.56 -18.89 -4.06
C PRO A 199 9.04 -19.84 -2.98
N THR A 200 9.76 -20.04 -1.87
CA THR A 200 9.36 -20.92 -0.76
C THR A 200 8.77 -20.12 0.39
N THR A 201 9.38 -18.98 0.70
CA THR A 201 9.05 -18.16 1.88
C THR A 201 8.15 -16.97 1.56
N LEU A 202 8.18 -16.48 0.32
CA LEU A 202 7.43 -15.32 -0.15
C LEU A 202 6.35 -15.68 -1.17
N ILE A 203 5.72 -16.85 -1.08
CA ILE A 203 4.69 -17.33 -2.03
C ILE A 203 3.56 -16.32 -2.25
N PHE A 204 3.05 -15.71 -1.18
CA PHE A 204 2.01 -14.68 -1.29
C PHE A 204 2.22 -13.62 -0.20
N PRO A 205 3.11 -12.62 -0.41
CA PRO A 205 3.34 -11.54 0.52
C PRO A 205 2.08 -10.69 0.59
N ASN A 206 1.19 -10.99 1.53
CA ASN A 206 -0.17 -10.47 1.57
C ASN A 206 -0.25 -9.10 2.24
N ASP A 207 0.54 -8.90 3.30
CA ASP A 207 0.54 -7.64 4.03
C ASP A 207 1.96 -7.18 4.35
N ILE A 208 2.13 -5.86 4.42
CA ILE A 208 3.37 -5.17 4.71
C ILE A 208 3.09 -4.01 5.66
N LYS A 209 3.87 -3.92 6.73
CA LYS A 209 3.85 -2.77 7.66
C LYS A 209 5.27 -2.30 7.93
N ILE A 210 5.40 -1.05 8.31
CA ILE A 210 6.66 -0.49 8.80
C ILE A 210 6.40 -0.02 10.23
N ASP A 211 7.22 -0.50 11.16
CA ASP A 211 7.10 -0.11 12.56
C ASP A 211 7.51 1.36 12.77
N GLN A 212 7.19 1.88 13.96
CA GLN A 212 7.50 3.26 14.34
C GLN A 212 8.76 3.34 15.23
N GLU A 213 9.57 2.28 15.25
CA GLU A 213 10.80 2.25 16.02
C GLU A 213 11.82 3.26 15.49
N LYS A 214 12.78 3.65 16.34
CA LYS A 214 13.88 4.56 15.93
C LYS A 214 14.66 3.99 14.74
N ARG A 215 14.83 2.67 14.73
CA ARG A 215 15.39 1.90 13.62
C ARG A 215 14.24 1.09 13.02
N GLN A 216 13.68 1.60 11.92
CA GLN A 216 12.45 1.03 11.36
C GLN A 216 12.71 -0.32 10.71
N SER A 217 11.82 -1.28 10.98
CA SER A 217 11.77 -2.53 10.24
C SER A 217 10.56 -2.58 9.33
N VAL A 218 10.74 -3.15 8.14
CA VAL A 218 9.65 -3.63 7.30
C VAL A 218 9.25 -5.01 7.78
N TRP A 219 7.96 -5.20 8.06
CA TRP A 219 7.34 -6.45 8.46
C TRP A 219 6.47 -6.96 7.31
N VAL A 220 6.58 -8.24 7.01
CA VAL A 220 5.88 -8.89 5.89
C VAL A 220 5.18 -10.13 6.42
N ILE A 221 3.90 -10.28 6.09
CA ILE A 221 3.19 -11.55 6.22
C ILE A 221 3.10 -12.19 4.85
N SER A 222 3.69 -13.38 4.70
CA SER A 222 3.50 -14.23 3.52
C SER A 222 2.67 -15.45 3.87
N ASN A 223 1.73 -15.81 3.02
CA ASN A 223 0.87 -16.96 3.20
C ASN A 223 0.63 -17.71 1.88
N ARG A 224 -0.33 -18.64 1.88
CA ARG A 224 -0.76 -19.40 0.69
C ARG A 224 -2.23 -19.17 0.37
N LEU A 225 -2.71 -17.93 0.48
CA LEU A 225 -4.13 -17.59 0.32
C LEU A 225 -4.77 -18.14 -0.96
N PRO A 226 -4.17 -17.99 -2.16
CA PRO A 226 -4.76 -18.56 -3.38
C PRO A 226 -4.89 -20.09 -3.32
N MET A 227 -3.88 -20.78 -2.77
CA MET A 227 -3.90 -22.23 -2.62
C MET A 227 -4.97 -22.68 -1.62
N PHE A 228 -5.12 -21.95 -0.50
CA PHE A 228 -6.17 -22.21 0.49
C PHE A 228 -7.58 -22.06 -0.09
N GLN A 229 -7.80 -21.09 -0.98
CA GLN A 229 -9.07 -20.93 -1.66
C GLN A 229 -9.34 -22.03 -2.70
N ALA A 230 -8.29 -22.59 -3.29
CA ALA A 230 -8.39 -23.67 -4.27
C ALA A 230 -8.55 -25.06 -3.62
N GLY A 231 -8.11 -25.25 -2.38
CA GLY A 231 -8.17 -26.52 -1.68
C GLY A 231 -7.50 -26.52 -0.30
N PRO A 232 -7.52 -27.66 0.39
CA PRO A 232 -6.85 -27.79 1.68
C PRO A 232 -5.34 -27.58 1.54
N LEU A 233 -4.75 -26.87 2.50
CA LEU A 233 -3.30 -26.74 2.63
C LEU A 233 -2.70 -27.98 3.28
N ASP A 234 -1.43 -28.26 2.99
CA ASP A 234 -0.67 -29.32 3.67
C ASP A 234 -0.38 -28.88 5.11
N PRO A 235 -0.91 -29.57 6.14
CA PRO A 235 -0.68 -29.21 7.54
C PRO A 235 0.76 -29.43 8.00
N GLU A 236 1.56 -30.22 7.28
CA GLU A 236 2.96 -30.52 7.61
C GLU A 236 3.94 -29.48 7.04
N ASP A 237 3.45 -28.48 6.28
CA ASP A 237 4.26 -27.41 5.71
C ASP A 237 4.01 -26.05 6.40
N TYR A 238 4.97 -25.14 6.28
CA TYR A 238 4.88 -23.78 6.75
C TYR A 238 4.01 -22.94 5.80
N ASN A 239 2.72 -22.87 6.10
CA ASN A 239 1.72 -22.16 5.30
C ASN A 239 1.66 -20.63 5.52
N TYR A 240 2.20 -20.17 6.65
CA TYR A 240 2.18 -18.77 7.06
C TYR A 240 3.55 -18.37 7.61
N ARG A 241 4.05 -17.20 7.22
CA ARG A 241 5.33 -16.65 7.67
C ARG A 241 5.17 -15.18 8.01
N ILE A 242 5.77 -14.78 9.13
CA ILE A 242 5.99 -13.37 9.48
C ILE A 242 7.50 -13.16 9.41
N MET A 243 7.92 -12.20 8.59
CA MET A 243 9.33 -11.88 8.34
C MET A 243 9.54 -10.39 8.54
N TYR A 244 10.77 -10.01 8.87
CA TYR A 244 11.12 -8.61 9.00
C TYR A 244 12.57 -8.35 8.61
N ALA A 245 12.85 -7.11 8.23
CA ALA A 245 14.19 -6.62 7.98
C ALA A 245 14.26 -5.12 8.31
N ASP A 246 15.43 -4.64 8.71
CA ASP A 246 15.70 -3.21 8.84
C ASP A 246 15.55 -2.52 7.48
N THR A 247 14.79 -1.43 7.39
CA THR A 247 14.46 -0.82 6.08
C THR A 247 15.69 -0.31 5.35
N GLN A 248 16.65 0.26 6.07
CA GLN A 248 17.89 0.78 5.51
C GLN A 248 18.83 -0.33 5.01
N GLU A 249 18.97 -1.40 5.77
CA GLU A 249 19.77 -2.56 5.36
C GLU A 249 19.13 -3.29 4.18
N ALA A 250 17.80 -3.45 4.18
CA ALA A 250 17.07 -4.15 3.11
C ALA A 250 17.28 -3.52 1.72
N VAL A 251 17.43 -2.19 1.66
CA VAL A 251 17.60 -1.46 0.39
C VAL A 251 19.06 -1.16 0.06
N ARG A 252 20.00 -1.49 0.95
CA ARG A 252 21.41 -1.12 0.83
C ARG A 252 22.01 -1.62 -0.48
N GLY A 253 22.57 -0.70 -1.28
CA GLY A 253 23.19 -1.04 -2.56
C GLY A 253 22.21 -1.33 -3.71
N THR A 254 20.89 -1.26 -3.45
CA THR A 254 19.86 -1.41 -4.49
C THR A 254 19.54 -0.06 -5.14
N VAL A 255 18.77 -0.09 -6.24
CA VAL A 255 18.25 1.15 -6.87
C VAL A 255 17.33 1.96 -5.95
N CYS A 256 16.84 1.38 -4.86
CA CYS A 256 15.98 2.03 -3.88
C CYS A 256 16.76 2.67 -2.73
N ASP A 257 18.08 2.46 -2.65
CA ASP A 257 18.91 3.06 -1.62
C ASP A 257 18.86 4.60 -1.75
N PRO A 258 18.46 5.32 -0.69
CA PRO A 258 18.48 6.78 -0.64
C PRO A 258 19.84 7.41 -0.99
N LYS A 259 20.94 6.69 -0.74
CA LYS A 259 22.32 7.16 -0.99
C LYS A 259 22.73 7.03 -2.45
N ILE A 260 22.00 6.25 -3.24
CA ILE A 260 22.29 6.04 -4.66
C ILE A 260 21.43 7.00 -5.48
N HIS A 261 22.02 8.11 -5.91
CA HIS A 261 21.36 9.02 -6.84
C HIS A 261 21.26 8.36 -8.22
N SER A 262 20.07 8.39 -8.83
CA SER A 262 19.90 7.99 -10.22
C SER A 262 20.86 8.82 -11.07
N ILE A 263 21.81 8.19 -11.76
CA ILE A 263 22.68 8.86 -12.74
C ILE A 263 21.73 9.43 -13.80
N THR A 264 21.48 10.73 -13.74
CA THR A 264 20.81 11.41 -14.84
C THR A 264 21.77 11.34 -16.03
N SER A 265 21.26 10.89 -17.16
CA SER A 265 21.95 10.89 -18.46
C SER A 265 22.33 12.29 -18.98
N ALA A 266 22.38 13.29 -18.09
CA ALA A 266 22.82 14.66 -18.35
C ALA A 266 24.32 14.88 -18.06
N GLN A 267 25.02 13.97 -17.35
CA GLN A 267 26.44 14.17 -17.01
C GLN A 267 27.45 13.57 -18.00
N ASN A 268 27.02 12.86 -19.06
CA ASN A 268 27.93 12.29 -20.06
C ASN A 268 28.33 13.22 -21.21
N ASN A 269 27.85 14.49 -21.23
CA ASN A 269 28.20 15.46 -22.29
C ASN A 269 29.25 16.51 -21.89
N TYR A 270 29.86 16.43 -20.70
CA TYR A 270 30.88 17.40 -20.25
C TYR A 270 32.32 16.86 -20.19
N LEU A 271 32.57 15.62 -20.62
CA LEU A 271 33.93 15.03 -20.67
C LEU A 271 34.35 14.57 -22.07
N LYS A 272 33.69 15.08 -23.12
CA LYS A 272 34.15 14.96 -24.51
C LYS A 272 34.14 16.33 -25.20
N ARG A 273 35.05 17.20 -24.79
CA ARG A 273 35.65 18.25 -25.63
C ARG A 273 37.08 18.48 -25.19
#